data_AF-A0A5R8WSG9-F1
#
_entry.id   AF-A0A5R8WSG9-F1
#
_cell.length_a   1.000
_cell.length_b   1.000
_cell.length_c   1.000
_cell.angle_alpha   90.00
_cell.angle_beta   90.00
_cell.angle_gamma   90.00
#
_symmetry.space_group_name_H-M   'P 1'
#
loop_
_entity.id
_entity.type
_entity.pdbx_description
1 polymer ?
#
loop_
_entity_poly.entity_id
_entity_poly.type
_entity_poly.pdbx_seq_one_letter_code
_entity_poly.pdbx_strand_id
1 'polypeptide(L)'
;MRLYFENRAGRISDDPAGFARLTYSAGQRSEDELRALLGHVTRLLARRADGRLLVDQRLMQPFSASEQRHMTQQWMPAAVAEGGYRYGAVLQAHDVFARLATATVTTQGRELNLTYRYFDDEPAAVQWLLTRPT
;
A
#
# COMPACT_ATOMS: atom_id res chain seq x y z
N MET A 1 8.18 14.06 -6.95
CA MET A 1 7.93 13.17 -5.78
C MET A 1 8.74 13.69 -4.61
N ARG A 2 8.18 13.74 -3.40
CA ARG A 2 8.89 14.13 -2.18
C ARG A 2 8.96 12.95 -1.22
N LEU A 3 10.17 12.58 -0.78
CA LEU A 3 10.35 11.54 0.22
C LEU A 3 9.66 11.95 1.53
N TYR A 4 8.82 11.05 2.06
CA TYR A 4 8.14 11.24 3.35
C TYR A 4 8.77 10.37 4.45
N PHE A 5 9.06 9.11 4.15
CA PHE A 5 9.63 8.15 5.08
C PHE A 5 10.29 6.99 4.33
N GLU A 6 11.33 6.40 4.91
CA GLU A 6 12.01 5.22 4.35
C GLU A 6 12.64 4.39 5.47
N ASN A 7 12.55 3.08 5.34
CA ASN A 7 13.27 2.09 6.15
C ASN A 7 13.56 0.84 5.31
N ARG A 8 14.02 -0.26 5.93
CA ARG A 8 14.34 -1.48 5.18
C ARG A 8 13.12 -2.16 4.54
N ALA A 9 11.91 -1.95 5.08
CA ALA A 9 10.69 -2.53 4.51
C ALA A 9 10.25 -1.81 3.23
N GLY A 10 10.58 -0.52 3.08
CA GLY A 10 10.22 0.24 1.89
C GLY A 10 10.32 1.76 2.06
N ARG A 11 9.75 2.44 1.08
CA ARG A 11 9.75 3.89 0.92
C ARG A 11 8.33 4.41 0.78
N ILE A 12 8.08 5.58 1.36
CA ILE A 12 6.85 6.34 1.22
C ILE A 12 7.19 7.71 0.64
N SER A 13 6.47 8.09 -0.41
CA SER A 13 6.60 9.42 -1.00
C SER A 13 5.26 10.06 -1.27
N ASP A 14 5.24 11.38 -1.17
CA ASP A 14 4.15 12.22 -1.62
C ASP A 14 4.33 12.48 -3.13
N ASP A 15 3.36 12.03 -3.93
CA ASP A 15 3.36 12.26 -5.38
C ASP A 15 2.69 13.61 -5.69
N PRO A 16 3.37 14.52 -6.42
CA PRO A 16 2.79 15.81 -6.82
C PRO A 16 1.52 15.67 -7.67
N ALA A 17 1.28 14.52 -8.30
CA ALA A 17 0.08 14.24 -9.06
C ALA A 17 -1.16 13.99 -8.18
N GLY A 18 -1.01 13.97 -6.85
CA GLY A 18 -2.17 13.95 -5.95
C GLY A 18 -2.48 12.58 -5.34
N PHE A 19 -1.48 11.74 -5.10
CA PHE A 19 -1.66 10.50 -4.33
C PHE A 19 -0.42 10.17 -3.48
N ALA A 20 -0.58 9.31 -2.47
CA ALA A 20 0.54 8.74 -1.75
C ALA A 20 1.14 7.56 -2.53
N ARG A 21 2.45 7.33 -2.39
CA ARG A 21 3.14 6.15 -2.92
C ARG A 21 3.78 5.37 -1.81
N LEU A 22 3.53 4.06 -1.80
CA LEU A 22 4.23 3.06 -1.01
C LEU A 22 5.00 2.15 -1.97
N THR A 23 6.32 2.08 -1.83
CA THR A 23 7.18 1.19 -2.60
C THR A 23 7.88 0.23 -1.65
N TYR A 24 7.60 -1.07 -1.77
CA TYR A 24 8.30 -2.08 -0.98
C TYR A 24 9.72 -2.29 -1.48
N SER A 25 10.66 -2.41 -0.53
CA SER A 25 12.05 -2.74 -0.83
C SER A 25 12.26 -4.25 -0.96
N ALA A 26 13.27 -4.64 -1.73
CA ALA A 26 13.78 -6.00 -1.72
C ALA A 26 14.57 -6.29 -0.43
N GLY A 27 14.63 -7.57 -0.08
CA GLY A 27 15.45 -8.07 1.03
C GLY A 27 14.72 -8.15 2.37
N GLN A 28 15.42 -8.65 3.37
CA GLN A 28 14.85 -8.97 4.67
C GLN A 28 14.47 -7.70 5.44
N ARG A 29 13.25 -7.71 5.96
CA ARG A 29 12.69 -6.72 6.88
C ARG A 29 12.28 -7.38 8.19
N SER A 30 12.28 -6.62 9.27
CA SER A 30 11.61 -7.02 10.51
C SER A 30 10.13 -6.68 10.48
N GLU A 31 9.35 -7.32 11.35
CA GLU A 31 7.92 -6.98 11.50
C GLU A 31 7.73 -5.53 11.98
N ASP A 32 8.61 -5.03 12.84
CA ASP A 32 8.58 -3.64 13.34
C ASP A 32 8.83 -2.64 12.20
N GLU A 33 9.72 -2.96 11.27
CA GLU A 33 9.97 -2.11 10.10
C GLU A 33 8.75 -2.05 9.19
N LEU A 34 8.07 -3.18 8.98
CA LEU A 34 6.82 -3.19 8.22
C LEU A 34 5.73 -2.39 8.95
N ARG A 35 5.53 -2.61 10.24
CA ARG A 35 4.54 -1.89 11.06
C ARG A 35 4.79 -0.38 11.05
N ALA A 36 6.05 0.04 11.19
CA ALA A 36 6.44 1.43 11.10
C ALA A 36 6.11 2.03 9.72
N LEU A 37 6.49 1.34 8.64
CA LEU A 37 6.20 1.75 7.27
C LEU A 37 4.68 1.95 7.08
N LEU A 38 3.90 0.93 7.40
CA LEU A 38 2.43 0.96 7.27
C LEU A 38 1.80 2.08 8.12
N GLY A 39 2.25 2.29 9.36
CA GLY A 39 1.79 3.40 10.19
C GLY A 39 2.12 4.77 9.59
N HIS A 40 3.28 4.93 8.95
CA HIS A 40 3.62 6.15 8.22
C HIS A 40 2.74 6.36 6.99
N VAL A 41 2.32 5.29 6.29
CA VAL A 41 1.35 5.40 5.18
C VAL A 41 0.03 5.95 5.67
N THR A 42 -0.52 5.40 6.77
CA THR A 42 -1.79 5.88 7.35
C THR A 42 -1.72 7.37 7.70
N ARG A 43 -0.63 7.82 8.33
CA ARG A 43 -0.42 9.24 8.66
C ARG A 43 -0.33 10.14 7.43
N LEU A 44 0.33 9.66 6.36
CA LEU A 44 0.41 10.44 5.12
C LEU A 44 -0.97 10.56 4.46
N LEU A 45 -1.72 9.46 4.37
CA LEU A 45 -3.07 9.47 3.81
C LEU A 45 -3.99 10.42 4.60
N ALA A 46 -3.95 10.37 5.94
CA ALA A 46 -4.73 11.28 6.80
C ALA A 46 -4.43 12.76 6.52
N ARG A 47 -3.16 13.11 6.29
CA ARG A 47 -2.73 14.49 5.99
C ARG A 47 -3.19 14.97 4.62
N ARG A 48 -3.32 14.05 3.66
CA ARG A 48 -3.68 14.36 2.27
C ARG A 48 -5.18 14.41 2.04
N ALA A 49 -5.93 13.59 2.77
CA ALA A 49 -7.38 13.44 2.68
C ALA A 49 -7.90 13.07 1.27
N ASP A 50 -7.04 12.64 0.35
CA ASP A 50 -7.42 12.20 -1.00
C ASP A 50 -7.75 10.71 -1.09
N GLY A 51 -7.42 9.94 -0.06
CA GLY A 51 -7.67 8.50 0.03
C GLY A 51 -7.01 7.63 -1.06
N ARG A 52 -6.02 8.15 -1.79
CA ARG A 52 -5.40 7.48 -2.95
C ARG A 52 -3.99 7.00 -2.64
N LEU A 53 -3.73 5.72 -2.89
CA LEU A 53 -2.43 5.08 -2.69
C LEU A 53 -2.03 4.28 -3.94
N LEU A 54 -0.84 4.55 -4.45
CA LEU A 54 -0.13 3.62 -5.33
C LEU A 54 0.76 2.72 -4.48
N VAL A 55 0.62 1.42 -4.65
CA VAL A 55 1.39 0.39 -3.93
C VAL A 55 2.24 -0.37 -4.93
N ASP A 56 3.55 -0.18 -4.86
CA ASP A 56 4.50 -0.91 -5.68
C ASP A 56 5.04 -2.13 -4.92
N GLN A 57 4.58 -3.32 -5.34
CA GLN A 57 4.96 -4.60 -4.75
C GLN A 57 5.98 -5.37 -5.58
N ARG A 58 6.48 -4.82 -6.70
CA ARG A 58 7.28 -5.57 -7.68
C ARG A 58 8.47 -6.32 -7.05
N LEU A 59 9.12 -5.68 -6.08
CA LEU A 59 10.28 -6.21 -5.34
C LEU A 59 9.95 -6.70 -3.93
N MET A 60 8.65 -6.76 -3.59
CA MET A 60 8.20 -7.10 -2.25
C MET A 60 8.46 -8.57 -1.92
N GLN A 61 9.00 -8.82 -0.72
CA GLN A 61 9.01 -10.17 -0.16
C GLN A 61 7.61 -10.57 0.34
N PRO A 62 7.22 -11.86 0.20
CA PRO A 62 5.94 -12.36 0.68
C PRO A 62 5.72 -12.02 2.16
N PHE A 63 4.49 -11.66 2.51
CA PHE A 63 4.17 -11.44 3.92
C PHE A 63 4.27 -12.74 4.71
N SER A 64 4.89 -12.68 5.88
CA SER A 64 4.79 -13.75 6.89
C SER A 64 3.35 -13.88 7.40
N ALA A 65 3.03 -14.98 8.10
CA ALA A 65 1.70 -15.14 8.70
C ALA A 65 1.39 -14.09 9.79
N SER A 66 2.39 -13.54 10.49
CA SER A 66 2.18 -12.44 11.45
C SER A 66 1.92 -11.12 10.71
N GLU A 67 2.69 -10.84 9.66
CA GLU A 67 2.53 -9.66 8.82
C GLU A 67 1.17 -9.64 8.12
N GLN A 68 0.71 -10.78 7.58
CA GLN A 68 -0.62 -10.89 6.96
C GLN A 68 -1.73 -10.56 7.96
N ARG A 69 -1.66 -11.09 9.18
CA ARG A 69 -2.64 -10.78 10.24
C ARG A 69 -2.60 -9.31 10.64
N HIS A 70 -1.41 -8.71 10.76
CA HIS A 70 -1.31 -7.29 11.05
C HIS A 70 -1.94 -6.46 9.94
N MET A 71 -1.64 -6.79 8.68
CA MET A 71 -2.19 -6.12 7.51
C MET A 71 -3.73 -6.12 7.51
N THR A 72 -4.35 -7.26 7.81
CA THR A 72 -5.80 -7.44 7.66
C THR A 72 -6.60 -7.04 8.89
N GLN A 73 -6.07 -7.31 10.08
CA GLN A 73 -6.80 -7.09 11.33
C GLN A 73 -6.51 -5.73 11.97
N GLN A 74 -5.40 -5.07 11.60
CA GLN A 74 -4.96 -3.84 12.25
C GLN A 74 -4.76 -2.72 11.23
N TRP A 75 -3.87 -2.92 10.26
CA TRP A 75 -3.47 -1.81 9.38
C TRP A 75 -4.57 -1.39 8.41
N MET A 76 -5.17 -2.30 7.65
CA MET A 76 -6.20 -1.89 6.68
C MET A 76 -7.41 -1.21 7.34
N PRO A 77 -7.98 -1.72 8.45
CA PRO A 77 -9.02 -1.01 9.17
C PRO A 77 -8.60 0.40 9.61
N ALA A 78 -7.39 0.56 10.18
CA ALA A 78 -6.88 1.86 10.61
C ALA A 78 -6.59 2.80 9.42
N ALA A 79 -6.01 2.29 8.33
CA ALA A 79 -5.74 3.06 7.12
C ALA A 79 -7.04 3.62 6.51
N VAL A 80 -8.14 2.86 6.57
CA VAL A 80 -9.46 3.28 6.11
C VAL A 80 -10.09 4.29 7.06
N ALA A 81 -10.15 3.95 8.35
CA ALA A 81 -10.87 4.73 9.35
C ALA A 81 -10.16 6.05 9.70
N GLU A 82 -8.83 6.00 9.87
CA GLU A 82 -8.01 7.12 10.31
C GLU A 82 -7.31 7.81 9.13
N GLY A 83 -6.85 7.02 8.16
CA GLY A 83 -6.14 7.51 6.99
C GLY A 83 -7.05 7.97 5.85
N GLY A 84 -8.34 7.64 5.88
CA GLY A 84 -9.26 7.92 4.78
C GLY A 84 -8.96 7.13 3.51
N TYR A 85 -8.25 5.98 3.61
CA TYR A 85 -7.88 5.19 2.45
C TYR A 85 -9.11 4.63 1.71
N ARG A 86 -9.17 4.83 0.38
CA ARG A 86 -10.29 4.40 -0.48
C ARG A 86 -9.86 3.70 -1.76
N TYR A 87 -8.77 4.14 -2.39
CA TYR A 87 -8.37 3.70 -3.72
C TYR A 87 -6.92 3.23 -3.75
N GLY A 88 -6.73 1.93 -4.00
CA GLY A 88 -5.41 1.30 -4.10
C GLY A 88 -5.08 0.85 -5.52
N ALA A 89 -4.10 1.48 -6.16
CA ALA A 89 -3.52 0.97 -7.40
C ALA A 89 -2.27 0.17 -7.09
N VAL A 90 -2.27 -1.12 -7.42
CA VAL A 90 -1.23 -2.05 -6.99
C VAL A 90 -0.43 -2.53 -8.19
N LEU A 91 0.86 -2.23 -8.22
CA LEU A 91 1.79 -2.89 -9.14
C LEU A 91 2.12 -4.26 -8.57
N GLN A 92 1.80 -5.31 -9.34
CA GLN A 92 1.92 -6.68 -8.85
C GLN A 92 3.37 -7.04 -8.50
N ALA A 93 3.50 -7.86 -7.46
CA ALA A 93 4.78 -8.47 -7.14
C ALA A 93 5.24 -9.40 -8.25
N HIS A 94 6.55 -9.40 -8.54
CA HIS A 94 7.12 -10.40 -9.44
C HIS A 94 7.11 -11.80 -8.82
N ASP A 95 7.23 -11.88 -7.49
CA ASP A 95 7.15 -13.13 -6.75
C ASP A 95 5.70 -13.63 -6.66
N VAL A 96 5.47 -14.87 -7.12
CA VAL A 96 4.15 -15.52 -7.12
C VAL A 96 3.61 -15.73 -5.70
N PHE A 97 4.48 -16.02 -4.72
CA PHE A 97 4.07 -16.17 -3.33
C PHE A 97 3.67 -14.83 -2.72
N ALA A 98 4.34 -13.74 -3.11
CA ALA A 98 3.96 -12.40 -2.70
C ALA A 98 2.59 -12.02 -3.29
N ARG A 99 2.34 -12.34 -4.57
CA ARG A 99 1.01 -12.15 -5.21
C ARG A 99 -0.11 -12.92 -4.50
N LEU A 100 0.14 -14.17 -4.10
CA LEU A 100 -0.85 -14.97 -3.37
C LEU A 100 -1.14 -14.40 -1.98
N ALA A 101 -0.09 -14.03 -1.24
CA ALA A 101 -0.25 -13.42 0.08
C ALA A 101 -1.06 -12.11 0.01
N THR A 102 -0.82 -11.27 -1.00
CA THR A 102 -1.51 -9.99 -1.16
C THR A 102 -2.95 -10.15 -1.68
N ALA A 103 -3.22 -11.17 -2.50
CA ALA A 103 -4.59 -11.50 -2.91
C ALA A 103 -5.49 -11.90 -1.73
N THR A 104 -4.98 -12.71 -0.79
CA THR A 104 -5.71 -13.07 0.44
C THR A 104 -6.05 -11.84 1.27
N VAL A 105 -5.08 -10.95 1.45
CA VAL A 105 -5.24 -9.68 2.18
C VAL A 105 -6.28 -8.78 1.50
N THR A 106 -6.22 -8.63 0.18
CA THR A 106 -7.14 -7.76 -0.59
C THR A 106 -8.58 -8.25 -0.54
N THR A 107 -8.79 -9.57 -0.50
CA THR A 107 -10.13 -10.16 -0.39
C THR A 107 -10.82 -9.75 0.90
N GLN A 108 -10.08 -9.71 2.01
CA GLN A 108 -10.59 -9.22 3.31
C GLN A 108 -10.79 -7.70 3.31
N GLY A 109 -9.96 -6.96 2.58
CA GLY A 109 -10.12 -5.51 2.42
C GLY A 109 -11.40 -5.07 1.69
N ARG A 110 -12.05 -5.96 0.92
CA ARG A 110 -13.32 -5.65 0.23
C ARG A 110 -14.45 -5.33 1.20
N GLU A 111 -14.42 -5.89 2.41
CA GLU A 111 -15.40 -5.59 3.46
C GLU A 111 -15.29 -4.14 3.97
N LEU A 112 -14.17 -3.45 3.68
CA LEU A 112 -13.88 -2.09 4.12
C LEU A 112 -14.20 -1.02 3.07
N ASN A 113 -14.98 -1.35 2.02
CA ASN A 113 -15.28 -0.47 0.88
C ASN A 113 -14.03 0.09 0.17
N LEU A 114 -12.91 -0.65 0.23
CA LEU A 114 -11.70 -0.33 -0.49
C LEU A 114 -11.79 -0.81 -1.93
N THR A 115 -11.53 0.10 -2.88
CA THR A 115 -11.43 -0.26 -4.29
C THR A 115 -9.98 -0.48 -4.67
N TYR A 116 -9.64 -1.73 -4.98
CA TYR A 116 -8.32 -2.12 -5.46
C TYR A 116 -8.32 -2.47 -6.93
N ARG A 117 -7.25 -2.08 -7.63
CA ARG A 117 -6.97 -2.58 -8.97
C ARG A 117 -5.49 -2.90 -9.12
N TYR A 118 -5.21 -4.04 -9.73
CA TYR A 118 -3.86 -4.50 -10.05
C TYR A 118 -3.44 -4.05 -11.45
N PHE A 119 -2.16 -3.75 -11.60
CA PHE A 119 -1.54 -3.30 -12.84
C PHE A 119 -0.17 -3.95 -13.02
N ASP A 120 0.23 -4.10 -14.28
CA ASP A 120 1.57 -4.58 -14.66
C ASP A 120 2.55 -3.42 -14.87
N ASP A 121 2.04 -2.24 -15.24
CA ASP A 121 2.83 -1.04 -15.49
C ASP A 121 2.37 0.17 -14.65
N GLU A 122 3.34 1.00 -14.29
CA GLU A 122 3.15 2.18 -13.47
C GLU A 122 2.29 3.27 -14.16
N PRO A 123 2.50 3.61 -15.45
CA PRO A 123 1.66 4.58 -16.13
C PRO A 123 0.16 4.28 -16.04
N ALA A 124 -0.25 3.03 -16.29
CA ALA A 124 -1.65 2.63 -16.21
C ALA A 124 -2.21 2.75 -14.78
N ALA A 125 -1.42 2.38 -13.77
CA ALA A 125 -1.80 2.50 -12.36
C ALA A 125 -2.04 3.96 -11.95
N VAL A 126 -1.12 4.86 -12.35
CA VAL A 126 -1.22 6.29 -12.07
C VAL A 126 -2.44 6.89 -12.77
N GLN A 127 -2.63 6.63 -14.06
CA GLN A 127 -3.79 7.13 -14.80
C GLN A 127 -5.10 6.71 -14.15
N TRP A 128 -5.20 5.45 -13.72
CA TRP A 128 -6.38 5.00 -13.02
C TRP A 128 -6.62 5.74 -11.69
N LEU A 129 -5.59 5.99 -10.88
CA LEU A 129 -5.72 6.77 -9.63
C LEU A 129 -6.20 8.20 -9.88
N LEU A 130 -5.70 8.85 -10.93
CA LEU A 130 -6.07 10.23 -11.26
C LEU A 130 -7.54 10.35 -11.70
N THR A 131 -8.16 9.27 -12.17
CA THR A 131 -9.60 9.23 -12.46
C THR A 131 -10.47 8.93 -11.25
N ARG A 132 -9.88 8.70 -10.06
CA ARG A 132 -10.65 8.46 -8.83
C ARG A 132 -11.01 9.80 -8.16
N PRO A 133 -12.21 9.90 -7.57
CA PRO A 133 -12.59 11.09 -6.81
C PRO A 133 -11.70 11.25 -5.58
N THR A 134 -11.57 12.50 -5.14
CA THR A 134 -10.98 12.88 -3.85
C THR A 134 -12.05 12.92 -2.78
#